data_AF-A0A954UBH7-F1
#
_entry.id   AF-A0A954UBH7-F1
#
_cell.length_a   1.000
_cell.length_b   1.000
_cell.length_c   1.000
_cell.angle_alpha   90.00
_cell.angle_beta   90.00
_cell.angle_gamma   90.00
#
_symmetry.space_group_name_H-M   'P 1'
#
loop_
_entity.id
_entity.type
_entity.pdbx_description
1 polymer ?
#
loop_
_entity_poly.entity_id
_entity_poly.type
_entity_poly.pdbx_seq_one_letter_code
_entity_poly.pdbx_strand_id
1 'polypeptide(L)'
;MPTRAVRRLQPTEVRRFGSGRDSFATPDLTRIQTEGYDAFLQEESAPEKRKDQGLEGVLREIFPIESYDKQITLDFLKYDLGKPRYTPEECRQLRLTYGRPFRVWLRLNKEEPIEEEVYLGDIPIMLGGGEFIINGAERVVVSQLHRSPGIDFVMEQDGTSDRKLPSCRVIPERGSWIELNVTKKDALSVRI
;
A
#
# COMPACT_ATOMS: atom_id res chain seq x y z
N MET A 1 -33.98 -31.78 -2.50
CA MET A 1 -32.92 -30.84 -2.92
C MET A 1 -33.48 -29.42 -2.79
N PRO A 2 -32.86 -28.52 -2.00
CA PRO A 2 -33.38 -27.16 -1.89
C PRO A 2 -33.11 -26.38 -3.18
N THR A 3 -34.18 -25.95 -3.84
CA THR A 3 -34.16 -25.11 -5.03
C THR A 3 -33.47 -23.78 -4.70
N ARG A 4 -32.39 -23.41 -5.42
CA ARG A 4 -31.77 -22.09 -5.29
C ARG A 4 -32.81 -21.02 -5.63
N ALA A 5 -33.29 -20.29 -4.63
CA ALA A 5 -34.14 -19.13 -4.85
C ALA A 5 -33.33 -18.07 -5.60
N VAL A 6 -33.56 -17.92 -6.90
CA VAL A 6 -32.98 -16.83 -7.69
C VAL A 6 -33.68 -15.53 -7.26
N ARG A 7 -33.07 -14.83 -6.30
CA ARG A 7 -33.61 -13.59 -5.69
C ARG A 7 -33.44 -12.33 -6.54
N ARG A 8 -32.94 -12.46 -7.78
CA ARG A 8 -32.73 -11.33 -8.68
C ARG A 8 -33.45 -11.60 -10.00
N LEU A 9 -34.42 -10.75 -10.32
CA LEU A 9 -34.98 -10.68 -11.68
C LEU A 9 -33.83 -10.27 -12.62
N GLN A 10 -33.54 -11.08 -13.63
CA GLN A 10 -32.70 -10.67 -14.75
C GLN A 10 -33.62 -10.12 -15.84
N PRO A 11 -33.74 -8.79 -15.98
CA PRO A 11 -34.63 -8.21 -16.97
C PRO A 11 -34.10 -8.53 -18.38
N THR A 12 -35.00 -8.96 -19.26
CA THR A 12 -34.70 -9.24 -20.67
C THR A 12 -34.55 -7.95 -21.48
N GLU A 13 -35.08 -6.82 -20.98
CA GLU A 13 -35.07 -5.51 -21.63
C GLU A 13 -34.84 -4.40 -20.59
N VAL A 14 -33.98 -3.43 -20.91
CA VAL A 14 -33.70 -2.25 -20.07
C VAL A 14 -34.10 -0.99 -20.85
N ARG A 15 -35.15 -0.29 -20.41
CA ARG A 15 -35.60 0.97 -21.02
C ARG A 15 -35.07 2.17 -20.21
N ARG A 16 -34.38 3.10 -20.89
CA ARG A 16 -33.88 4.35 -20.30
C ARG A 16 -34.80 5.51 -20.69
N PHE A 17 -35.37 6.21 -19.71
CA PHE A 17 -36.34 7.30 -19.92
C PHE A 17 -35.74 8.70 -19.73
N GLY A 18 -34.47 8.80 -19.32
CA GLY A 18 -33.77 10.08 -19.14
C GLY A 18 -33.29 10.66 -20.47
N SER A 19 -33.31 11.99 -20.58
CA SER A 19 -32.78 12.74 -21.73
C SER A 19 -31.26 12.94 -21.70
N GLY A 20 -30.60 12.56 -20.59
CA GLY A 20 -29.15 12.64 -20.41
C GLY A 20 -28.43 11.63 -21.30
N ARG A 21 -27.46 12.11 -22.08
CA ARG A 21 -26.48 11.23 -22.73
C ARG A 21 -25.59 10.64 -21.63
N ASP A 22 -25.45 9.32 -21.57
CA ASP A 22 -24.35 8.71 -20.81
C ASP A 22 -23.04 9.15 -21.49
N SER A 23 -22.44 10.24 -20.99
CA SER A 23 -21.26 10.81 -21.62
C SER A 23 -20.01 9.96 -21.41
N PHE A 24 -20.03 9.05 -20.43
CA PHE A 24 -18.92 8.16 -20.10
C PHE A 24 -19.43 6.80 -19.64
N ALA A 25 -18.74 5.73 -20.04
CA ALA A 25 -18.97 4.41 -19.49
C ALA A 25 -18.57 4.38 -18.01
N THR A 26 -19.36 3.69 -17.18
CA THR A 26 -19.00 3.46 -15.78
C THR A 26 -17.68 2.68 -15.74
N PRO A 27 -16.63 3.22 -15.11
CA PRO A 27 -15.37 2.50 -14.97
C PRO A 27 -15.54 1.31 -14.02
N ASP A 28 -14.56 0.41 -14.01
CA ASP A 28 -14.49 -0.63 -12.99
C ASP A 28 -14.44 0.00 -11.59
N LEU A 29 -15.39 -0.39 -10.73
CA LEU A 29 -15.57 0.17 -9.41
C LEU A 29 -14.56 -0.37 -8.39
N THR A 30 -13.89 -1.48 -8.70
CA THR A 30 -12.82 -2.04 -7.84
C THR A 30 -11.42 -1.64 -8.31
N ARG A 31 -11.33 -0.92 -9.43
CA ARG A 31 -10.08 -0.48 -10.09
C ARG A 31 -9.03 0.08 -9.13
N ILE A 32 -9.44 0.97 -8.21
CA ILE A 32 -8.50 1.61 -7.28
C ILE A 32 -7.81 0.56 -6.38
N GLN A 33 -8.55 -0.45 -5.94
CA GLN A 33 -8.00 -1.52 -5.10
C GLN A 33 -7.14 -2.47 -5.93
N THR A 34 -7.64 -2.90 -7.10
CA THR A 34 -6.96 -3.89 -7.94
C THR A 34 -5.68 -3.34 -8.55
N GLU A 35 -5.70 -2.14 -9.12
CA GLU A 35 -4.50 -1.49 -9.67
C GLU A 35 -3.49 -1.13 -8.58
N GLY A 36 -3.95 -0.67 -7.41
CA GLY A 36 -3.06 -0.35 -6.29
C GLY A 36 -2.33 -1.57 -5.76
N TYR A 37 -3.02 -2.71 -5.65
CA TYR A 37 -2.42 -3.95 -5.16
C TYR A 37 -1.51 -4.63 -6.20
N ASP A 38 -1.87 -4.58 -7.48
CA ASP A 38 -1.01 -5.03 -8.57
C ASP A 38 0.28 -4.20 -8.66
N ALA A 39 0.16 -2.87 -8.55
CA ALA A 39 1.30 -1.96 -8.49
C ALA A 39 2.21 -2.21 -7.27
N PHE A 40 1.64 -2.68 -6.16
CA PHE A 40 2.39 -3.08 -4.96
C PHE A 40 3.14 -4.40 -5.15
N LEU A 41 2.49 -5.42 -5.72
CA LEU A 41 3.05 -6.77 -5.86
C LEU A 41 3.97 -6.94 -7.07
N GLN A 42 3.72 -6.23 -8.18
CA GLN A 42 4.43 -6.35 -9.46
C GLN A 42 4.66 -7.80 -9.92
N GLU A 43 3.67 -8.67 -9.71
CA GLU A 43 3.80 -10.12 -9.89
C GLU A 43 4.07 -10.51 -11.35
N GLU A 44 3.35 -9.90 -12.29
CA GLU A 44 3.43 -10.18 -13.73
C GLU A 44 4.71 -9.61 -14.37
N SER A 45 5.46 -8.78 -13.65
CA SER A 45 6.69 -8.18 -14.13
C SER A 45 7.90 -9.06 -13.79
N ALA A 46 8.71 -9.36 -14.80
CA ALA A 46 9.99 -10.02 -14.60
C ALA A 46 10.87 -9.19 -13.63
N PRO A 47 11.67 -9.83 -12.74
CA PRO A 47 12.44 -9.12 -11.71
C PRO A 47 13.25 -7.93 -12.22
N GLU A 48 13.93 -8.08 -13.36
CA GLU A 48 14.74 -7.06 -14.03
C GLU A 48 13.93 -5.82 -14.51
N LYS A 49 12.61 -5.97 -14.68
CA LYS A 49 11.72 -4.94 -15.21
C LYS A 49 10.82 -4.32 -14.14
N ARG A 50 10.94 -4.74 -12.88
CA ARG A 50 10.16 -4.18 -11.79
C ARG A 50 10.59 -2.74 -11.54
N LYS A 51 9.59 -1.89 -11.32
CA LYS A 51 9.79 -0.49 -10.97
C LYS A 51 10.15 -0.39 -9.49
N ASP A 52 10.86 0.67 -9.14
CA ASP A 52 11.21 1.01 -7.76
C ASP A 52 9.99 1.54 -6.98
N GLN A 53 9.04 0.63 -6.71
CA GLN A 53 7.78 0.88 -6.02
C GLN A 53 7.25 -0.40 -5.37
N GLY A 54 6.29 -0.29 -4.44
CA GLY A 54 5.68 -1.46 -3.82
C GLY A 54 6.68 -2.32 -3.06
N LEU A 55 6.58 -3.65 -3.19
CA LEU A 55 7.53 -4.59 -2.57
C LEU A 55 8.97 -4.37 -3.03
N GLU A 56 9.18 -4.17 -4.33
CA GLU A 56 10.50 -3.93 -4.91
C GLU A 56 11.14 -2.67 -4.30
N GLY A 57 10.37 -1.58 -4.22
CA GLY A 57 10.87 -0.31 -3.67
C GLY A 57 11.20 -0.39 -2.19
N VAL A 58 10.39 -1.08 -1.39
CA VAL A 58 10.67 -1.29 0.04
C VAL A 58 11.96 -2.11 0.23
N LEU A 59 12.15 -3.17 -0.55
CA LEU A 59 13.36 -3.99 -0.47
C LEU A 59 14.60 -3.19 -0.90
N ARG A 60 14.50 -2.39 -1.97
CA ARG A 60 15.59 -1.51 -2.43
C ARG A 60 15.90 -0.35 -1.49
N GLU A 61 14.93 0.10 -0.69
CA GLU A 61 15.16 1.10 0.35
C GLU A 61 15.92 0.50 1.55
N ILE A 62 15.62 -0.75 1.91
CA ILE A 62 16.20 -1.43 3.07
C ILE A 62 17.62 -1.95 2.77
N PHE A 63 17.84 -2.45 1.56
CA PHE A 63 19.11 -3.06 1.16
C PHE A 63 19.95 -2.08 0.30
N PRO A 64 21.28 -2.08 0.44
CA PRO A 64 22.09 -3.05 1.19
C PRO A 64 22.10 -2.79 2.70
N ILE A 65 22.26 -3.86 3.47
CA ILE A 65 22.54 -3.78 4.91
C ILE A 65 24.03 -4.04 5.11
N GLU A 66 24.74 -3.09 5.72
CA GLU A 66 26.18 -3.17 5.99
C GLU A 66 26.46 -3.52 7.46
N SER A 67 27.50 -4.32 7.69
CA SER A 67 28.05 -4.51 9.03
C SER A 67 28.69 -3.23 9.56
N TYR A 68 28.80 -3.09 10.89
CA TYR A 68 29.36 -1.89 11.53
C TYR A 68 30.81 -1.59 11.07
N ASP A 69 31.60 -2.64 10.83
CA ASP A 69 32.97 -2.56 10.34
C ASP A 69 33.08 -2.49 8.80
N LYS A 70 31.95 -2.50 8.09
CA LYS A 70 31.83 -2.45 6.62
C LYS A 70 32.56 -3.59 5.89
N GLN A 71 32.84 -4.69 6.57
CA GLN A 71 33.49 -5.86 5.97
C GLN A 71 32.51 -6.77 5.24
N ILE A 72 31.23 -6.73 5.64
CA ILE A 72 30.19 -7.61 5.12
C ILE A 72 28.99 -6.76 4.71
N THR A 73 28.43 -7.04 3.53
CA THR A 73 27.18 -6.43 3.08
C THR A 73 26.18 -7.50 2.69
N LEU A 74 24.91 -7.24 2.94
CA LEU A 74 23.80 -8.08 2.50
C LEU A 74 23.03 -7.31 1.44
N ASP A 75 23.05 -7.81 0.21
CA ASP A 75 22.38 -7.21 -0.93
C ASP A 75 21.09 -7.95 -1.26
N PHE A 76 20.09 -7.20 -1.72
CA PHE A 76 18.88 -7.76 -2.33
C PHE A 76 19.07 -7.97 -3.83
N LEU A 77 18.76 -9.18 -4.32
CA LEU A 77 18.85 -9.51 -5.75
C LEU A 77 17.48 -9.46 -6.44
N LYS A 78 16.49 -10.17 -5.87
CA LYS A 78 15.13 -10.29 -6.40
C LYS A 78 14.18 -10.89 -5.36
N TYR A 79 12.88 -10.79 -5.59
CA TYR A 79 11.88 -11.57 -4.86
C TYR A 79 11.02 -12.43 -5.80
N ASP A 80 10.45 -13.49 -5.24
CA ASP A 80 9.46 -14.33 -5.90
C ASP A 80 8.23 -14.51 -5.01
N LEU A 81 7.07 -14.58 -5.66
CA LEU A 81 5.80 -14.90 -5.02
C LEU A 81 5.36 -16.25 -5.58
N GLY A 82 5.57 -17.31 -4.81
CA GLY A 82 5.20 -18.66 -5.24
C GLY A 82 3.69 -18.86 -5.33
N LYS A 83 3.26 -20.08 -5.67
CA LYS A 83 1.83 -20.39 -5.80
C LYS A 83 1.13 -20.45 -4.43
N PRO A 84 -0.15 -20.05 -4.34
CA PRO A 84 -0.93 -20.23 -3.13
C PRO A 84 -0.98 -21.70 -2.72
N ARG A 85 -0.80 -21.97 -1.42
CA ARG A 85 -0.78 -23.35 -0.89
C ARG A 85 -2.17 -23.99 -0.82
N TYR A 86 -3.20 -23.17 -0.72
CA TYR A 86 -4.59 -23.57 -0.55
C TYR A 86 -5.49 -22.76 -1.49
N THR A 87 -6.67 -23.28 -1.78
CA THR A 87 -7.72 -22.58 -2.50
C THR A 87 -8.48 -21.60 -1.60
N PRO A 88 -9.17 -20.59 -2.16
CA PRO A 88 -10.02 -19.69 -1.37
C PRO A 88 -11.06 -20.43 -0.49
N GLU A 89 -11.68 -21.48 -1.02
CA GLU A 89 -12.67 -22.29 -0.31
C GLU A 89 -12.06 -23.03 0.89
N GLU A 90 -10.88 -23.63 0.73
CA GLU A 90 -10.15 -24.28 1.81
C GLU A 90 -9.76 -23.27 2.89
N CYS A 91 -9.28 -22.08 2.51
CA CYS A 91 -8.93 -21.04 3.47
C CYS A 91 -10.13 -20.60 4.32
N ARG A 92 -11.32 -20.48 3.72
CA ARG A 92 -12.56 -20.18 4.46
C ARG A 92 -12.94 -21.29 5.44
N GLN A 93 -12.87 -22.55 5.01
CA GLN A 93 -13.29 -23.70 5.84
C GLN A 93 -12.30 -23.98 6.98
N LEU A 94 -11.00 -23.92 6.69
CA LEU A 94 -9.92 -24.27 7.61
C LEU A 94 -9.43 -23.07 8.45
N ARG A 95 -10.06 -21.90 8.29
CA ARG A 95 -9.67 -20.66 8.97
C ARG A 95 -8.22 -20.23 8.69
N LEU A 96 -7.78 -20.40 7.44
CA LEU A 96 -6.45 -20.02 6.97
C LEU A 96 -6.49 -18.68 6.23
N THR A 97 -5.33 -18.10 6.00
CA THR A 97 -5.17 -16.92 5.15
C THR A 97 -4.86 -17.34 3.73
N TYR A 98 -5.57 -16.77 2.75
CA TYR A 98 -5.31 -17.01 1.34
C TYR A 98 -4.20 -16.09 0.86
N GLY A 99 -3.04 -16.67 0.56
CA GLY A 99 -1.82 -15.93 0.25
C GLY A 99 -0.78 -16.76 -0.48
N ARG A 100 0.28 -16.08 -0.93
CA ARG A 100 1.42 -16.64 -1.66
C ARG A 100 2.68 -16.62 -0.81
N PRO A 101 3.51 -17.68 -0.85
CA PRO A 101 4.80 -17.67 -0.18
C PRO A 101 5.72 -16.64 -0.82
N PHE A 102 6.19 -15.70 -0.01
CA PHE A 102 7.07 -14.62 -0.38
C PHE A 102 8.51 -14.96 0.00
N ARG A 103 9.36 -14.98 -1.02
CA ARG A 103 10.76 -15.35 -0.90
C ARG A 103 11.64 -14.29 -1.53
N VAL A 104 12.78 -14.03 -0.92
CA VAL A 104 13.77 -13.06 -1.39
C VAL A 104 15.10 -13.75 -1.61
N TRP A 105 15.81 -13.39 -2.68
CA TRP A 105 17.18 -13.82 -2.93
C TRP A 105 18.10 -12.73 -2.44
N LEU A 106 18.96 -13.10 -1.50
CA LEU A 106 19.93 -12.19 -0.91
C LEU A 106 21.34 -12.68 -1.22
N ARG A 107 22.26 -11.74 -1.40
CA ARG A 107 23.70 -12.01 -1.53
C ARG A 107 24.41 -11.46 -0.32
N LEU A 108 25.07 -12.33 0.43
CA LEU A 108 26.01 -11.95 1.47
C LEU A 108 27.40 -11.77 0.83
N ASN A 109 27.86 -10.53 0.70
CA ASN A 109 29.20 -10.23 0.23
C ASN A 109 30.18 -10.30 1.41
N LYS A 110 31.03 -11.32 1.37
CA LYS A 110 32.24 -11.49 2.20
C LYS A 110 33.39 -11.87 1.27
N GLU A 111 34.50 -12.41 1.77
CA GLU A 111 35.62 -12.91 0.94
C GLU A 111 35.15 -13.80 -0.23
N GLU A 112 34.17 -14.68 0.03
CA GLU A 112 33.44 -15.45 -0.99
C GLU A 112 31.93 -15.13 -0.91
N PRO A 113 31.33 -14.55 -1.96
CA PRO A 113 29.90 -14.23 -1.97
C PRO A 113 29.03 -15.48 -1.84
N ILE A 114 28.02 -15.42 -0.97
CA ILE A 114 27.01 -16.48 -0.79
C ILE A 114 25.66 -15.92 -1.22
N GLU A 115 24.95 -16.63 -2.10
CA GLU A 115 23.57 -16.30 -2.48
C GLU A 115 22.61 -17.34 -1.92
N GLU A 116 21.54 -16.88 -1.28
CA GLU A 116 20.54 -17.77 -0.70
C GLU A 116 19.11 -17.22 -0.85
N GLU A 117 18.17 -18.14 -0.99
CA GLU A 117 16.74 -17.88 -1.01
C GLU A 117 16.17 -17.93 0.41
N VAL A 118 15.61 -16.83 0.88
CA VAL A 118 15.04 -16.70 2.23
C VAL A 118 13.52 -16.55 2.13
N TYR A 119 12.79 -17.42 2.83
CA TYR A 119 11.34 -17.30 3.00
C TYR A 119 11.02 -16.28 4.10
N LEU A 120 10.28 -15.22 3.75
CA LEU A 120 9.91 -14.16 4.69
C LEU A 120 8.50 -14.33 5.27
N GLY A 121 7.62 -15.06 4.59
CA GLY A 121 6.25 -15.26 5.02
C GLY A 121 5.30 -15.48 3.86
N ASP A 122 3.99 -15.46 4.14
CA ASP A 122 2.95 -15.49 3.10
C ASP A 122 2.37 -14.08 2.94
N ILE A 123 2.30 -13.60 1.70
CA ILE A 123 1.63 -12.34 1.33
C ILE A 123 0.18 -12.67 0.96
N PRO A 124 -0.84 -12.13 1.66
CA PRO A 124 -2.24 -12.32 1.30
C PRO A 124 -2.48 -11.89 -0.15
N ILE A 125 -3.36 -12.56 -0.89
CA ILE A 125 -3.67 -12.15 -2.27
C ILE A 125 -5.12 -11.67 -2.40
N MET A 126 -5.30 -10.63 -3.21
CA MET A 126 -6.58 -10.02 -3.47
C MET A 126 -7.42 -10.91 -4.38
N LEU A 127 -8.68 -11.13 -4.01
CA LEU A 127 -9.68 -11.78 -4.84
C LEU A 127 -10.38 -10.75 -5.75
N GLY A 128 -11.09 -11.22 -6.76
CA GLY A 128 -11.62 -10.39 -7.85
C GLY A 128 -12.58 -9.25 -7.46
N GLY A 129 -13.07 -9.19 -6.22
CA GLY A 129 -13.89 -8.08 -5.71
C GLY A 129 -13.13 -7.05 -4.87
N GLY A 130 -11.81 -7.20 -4.68
CA GLY A 130 -11.00 -6.33 -3.81
C GLY A 130 -10.88 -6.82 -2.35
N GLU A 131 -11.40 -8.00 -2.05
CA GLU A 131 -11.34 -8.64 -0.74
C GLU A 131 -10.14 -9.59 -0.56
N PHE A 132 -9.80 -9.87 0.69
CA PHE A 132 -8.78 -10.81 1.12
C PHE A 132 -9.39 -11.81 2.09
N ILE A 133 -8.92 -13.06 2.08
CA ILE A 133 -9.29 -14.03 3.12
C ILE A 133 -8.19 -14.05 4.16
N ILE A 134 -8.49 -13.56 5.37
CA ILE A 134 -7.57 -13.54 6.51
C ILE A 134 -8.17 -14.39 7.63
N ASN A 135 -7.47 -15.45 8.03
CA ASN A 135 -7.94 -16.40 9.05
C ASN A 135 -9.36 -16.92 8.78
N GLY A 136 -9.67 -17.22 7.52
CA GLY A 136 -10.97 -17.70 7.03
C GLY A 136 -12.07 -16.64 6.89
N ALA A 137 -11.82 -15.38 7.26
CA ALA A 137 -12.78 -14.29 7.12
C ALA A 137 -12.41 -13.39 5.94
N GLU A 138 -13.43 -12.98 5.17
CA GLU A 138 -13.27 -12.00 4.11
C GLU A 138 -13.12 -10.60 4.71
N ARG A 139 -12.10 -9.87 4.26
CA ARG A 139 -11.76 -8.52 4.71
C ARG A 139 -11.48 -7.64 3.51
N VAL A 140 -11.81 -6.36 3.63
CA VAL A 140 -11.50 -5.34 2.62
C VAL A 140 -10.64 -4.28 3.28
N VAL A 141 -9.58 -3.86 2.58
CA VAL A 141 -8.76 -2.72 3.00
C VAL A 141 -9.41 -1.45 2.49
N VAL A 142 -9.72 -0.52 3.38
CA VAL A 142 -10.33 0.76 3.02
C VAL A 142 -9.26 1.81 2.75
N SER A 143 -9.44 2.59 1.68
CA SER A 143 -8.56 3.72 1.40
C SER A 143 -8.69 4.77 2.49
N GLN A 144 -7.55 5.16 3.06
CA GLN A 144 -7.49 6.22 4.06
C GLN A 144 -7.16 7.56 3.39
N LEU A 145 -7.89 8.62 3.77
CA LEU A 145 -7.52 9.99 3.44
C LEU A 145 -6.64 10.54 4.57
N HIS A 146 -5.40 10.87 4.27
CA HIS A 146 -4.49 11.54 5.19
C HIS A 146 -3.89 12.80 4.54
N ARG A 147 -3.25 13.65 5.36
CA ARG A 147 -2.53 14.82 4.84
C ARG A 147 -1.34 14.36 4.01
N SER A 148 -1.12 15.01 2.87
CA SER A 148 0.08 14.80 2.08
C SER A 148 1.31 15.33 2.83
N PRO A 149 2.46 14.67 2.70
CA PRO A 149 3.73 15.28 3.09
C PRO A 149 3.96 16.57 2.33
N GLY A 150 4.63 17.51 2.98
CA GLY A 150 4.90 18.81 2.38
C GLY A 150 5.03 19.91 3.42
N ILE A 151 4.76 21.14 2.97
CA ILE A 151 4.85 22.33 3.80
C ILE A 151 3.49 23.01 3.81
N ASP A 152 2.85 23.00 4.99
CA ASP A 152 1.59 23.69 5.23
C ASP A 152 1.87 25.06 5.85
N PHE A 153 1.43 26.13 5.18
CA PHE A 153 1.42 27.47 5.76
C PHE A 153 0.06 27.76 6.37
N VAL A 154 0.05 28.17 7.63
CA VAL A 154 -1.17 28.50 8.38
C VAL A 154 -1.04 29.94 8.87
N MET A 155 -2.14 30.68 8.82
CA MET A 155 -2.21 32.05 9.33
C MET A 155 -3.32 32.13 10.36
N GLU A 156 -2.94 32.08 11.63
CA GLU A 156 -3.89 32.16 12.74
C GLU A 156 -4.08 33.62 13.16
N GLN A 157 -5.32 34.03 13.44
CA GLN A 157 -5.59 35.31 14.08
C GLN A 157 -5.52 35.10 15.58
N ASP A 158 -4.76 35.95 16.27
CA ASP A 158 -4.68 35.87 17.71
C ASP A 158 -6.05 36.15 18.35
N GLY A 159 -6.54 35.27 19.21
CA GLY A 159 -7.86 35.44 19.84
C GLY A 159 -7.97 36.69 20.74
N THR A 160 -6.83 37.30 21.10
CA THR A 160 -6.76 38.51 21.92
C THR A 160 -6.40 39.79 21.15
N SER A 161 -5.96 39.69 19.90
CA SER A 161 -5.55 40.85 19.11
C SER A 161 -5.81 40.63 17.61
N ASP A 162 -6.03 41.68 16.83
CA ASP A 162 -6.17 41.56 15.37
C ASP A 162 -4.87 41.20 14.63
N ARG A 163 -3.84 40.76 15.38
CA ARG A 163 -2.56 40.36 14.84
C ARG A 163 -2.65 38.96 14.25
N LYS A 164 -2.22 38.83 13.00
CA LYS A 164 -2.05 37.54 12.32
C LYS A 164 -0.69 36.95 12.67
N LEU A 165 -0.68 35.70 13.12
CA LEU A 165 0.51 34.94 13.45
C LEU A 165 0.72 33.86 12.38
N PRO A 166 1.69 34.06 11.47
CA PRO A 166 2.03 33.03 10.49
C PRO A 166 2.75 31.87 11.17
N SER A 167 2.41 30.67 10.75
CA SER A 167 3.07 29.43 11.11
C SER A 167 3.28 28.55 9.88
N CYS A 168 4.25 27.66 9.98
CA CYS A 168 4.65 26.75 8.92
C CYS A 168 4.88 25.37 9.55
N ARG A 169 4.28 24.33 8.97
CA ARG A 169 4.47 22.94 9.39
C ARG A 169 5.13 22.16 8.27
N VAL A 170 6.27 21.57 8.56
CA VAL A 170 6.94 20.62 7.67
C VAL A 170 6.48 19.22 8.07
N ILE A 171 5.70 18.60 7.19
CA ILE A 171 5.12 17.26 7.38
C ILE A 171 5.94 16.29 6.54
N PRO A 172 6.82 15.48 7.15
CA PRO A 172 7.57 14.46 6.41
C PRO A 172 6.68 13.25 6.09
N GLU A 173 7.08 12.47 5.09
CA GLU A 173 6.50 11.15 4.81
C GLU A 173 6.73 10.18 5.98
N ARG A 174 7.93 10.22 6.58
CA ARG A 174 8.31 9.45 7.78
C ARG A 174 9.14 10.31 8.73
N GLY A 175 8.82 10.31 10.02
CA GLY A 175 9.60 10.98 11.06
C GLY A 175 8.84 12.07 11.83
N SER A 176 9.59 12.87 12.60
CA SER A 176 9.05 13.95 13.43
C SER A 176 8.62 15.15 12.60
N TRP A 177 7.52 15.77 13.01
CA TRP A 177 7.06 17.02 12.40
C TRP A 177 7.95 18.18 12.86
N ILE A 178 8.13 19.18 12.00
CA ILE A 178 8.83 20.41 12.38
C ILE A 178 7.85 21.57 12.25
N GLU A 179 7.65 22.30 13.34
CA GLU A 179 6.76 23.45 13.37
C GLU A 179 7.56 24.74 13.58
N LEU A 180 7.34 25.71 12.71
CA LEU A 180 7.87 27.06 12.82
C LEU A 180 6.71 28.01 13.10
N ASN A 181 6.79 28.76 14.19
CA ASN A 181 5.74 29.67 14.62
C ASN A 181 6.31 31.04 14.92
N VAL A 182 5.67 32.10 14.40
CA VAL A 182 5.97 33.48 14.83
C VAL A 182 5.18 33.77 16.10
N THR A 183 5.89 34.13 17.16
CA THR A 183 5.29 34.45 18.46
C THR A 183 4.78 35.90 18.50
N LYS A 184 3.97 36.22 19.52
CA LYS A 184 3.48 37.59 19.75
C LYS A 184 4.59 38.62 20.03
N LYS A 185 5.79 38.16 20.37
CA LYS A 185 6.97 38.99 20.65
C LYS A 185 7.88 39.17 19.43
N ASP A 186 7.35 38.93 18.23
CA ASP A 186 8.13 39.02 16.97
C ASP A 186 9.34 38.08 16.93
N ALA A 187 9.31 37.00 17.70
CA ALA A 187 10.34 35.96 17.70
C ALA A 187 9.86 34.71 16.96
N LEU A 188 10.76 34.10 16.18
CA LEU A 188 10.55 32.80 15.54
C LEU A 188 10.84 31.68 16.55
N SER A 189 9.90 30.73 16.70
CA SER A 189 10.04 29.54 17.54
C SER A 189 9.98 28.30 16.65
N VAL A 190 10.91 27.37 16.89
CA VAL A 190 10.95 26.06 16.21
C VAL A 190 10.64 24.97 17.25
N ARG A 191 9.80 24.01 16.86
CA ARG A 191 9.47 22.80 17.64
C ARG A 191 9.62 21.57 16.76
N ILE A 192 10.07 20.47 17.37
CA ILE A 192 10.26 19.14 16.76
C ILE A 192 9.52 18.13 17.62
#